data_AF-A0A9E4ELH4-F1
#
_entry.id   AF-A0A9E4ELH4-F1
#
_cell.length_a   1.000
_cell.length_b   1.000
_cell.length_c   1.000
_cell.angle_alpha   90.00
_cell.angle_beta   90.00
_cell.angle_gamma   90.00
#
_symmetry.space_group_name_H-M   'P 1'
#
loop_
_entity.id
_entity.type
_entity.pdbx_description
1 polymer ?
#
loop_
_entity_poly.entity_id
_entity_poly.type
_entity_poly.pdbx_seq_one_letter_code
_entity_poly.pdbx_strand_id
1 'polypeptide(L)'
;MPPTQKFEERVVRVEKPSDHFTLLRNEKGDFLGVSEGETAVFDHAADKAIWKEEGDTYRHVVSGQTLDVSAANDEGVHLALNGKTLGEDGSESSMPGRFQPGHGPAHLPSEYLQQICENGWVCLPSILSPHAIEELQRASCTGKWDHEELDKSLPTLTQSVEVSRAATEPVSLWVMREYMQCREIRLAHRPGFAVVAPDDGERQVGGWHSDYPYLWGIARNSSDGNRIVPHNALNLVLGVQRNLCVTEFKSENGATCFKLGSHTTSSRMGEWECVQGGESSPGKGPPLYGFRGRRRRGAGG
;
A
#
# COMPACT_ATOMS: atom_id res chain seq x y z
N MET A 1 -9.36 34.06 -25.65
CA MET A 1 -8.98 33.39 -24.38
C MET A 1 -9.45 31.95 -24.48
N PRO A 2 -8.62 30.96 -24.14
CA PRO A 2 -9.12 29.58 -24.02
C PRO A 2 -10.16 29.53 -22.89
N PRO A 3 -11.20 28.71 -23.02
CA PRO A 3 -12.22 28.56 -21.98
C PRO A 3 -11.55 28.11 -20.68
N THR A 4 -11.87 28.77 -19.57
CA THR A 4 -11.53 28.35 -18.22
C THR A 4 -12.12 26.96 -18.00
N GLN A 5 -11.26 25.94 -18.05
CA GLN A 5 -11.65 24.57 -17.74
C GLN A 5 -12.08 24.54 -16.28
N LYS A 6 -13.39 24.36 -16.03
CA LYS A 6 -13.90 24.12 -14.67
C LYS A 6 -13.40 22.74 -14.25
N PHE A 7 -12.56 22.69 -13.22
CA PHE A 7 -12.20 21.45 -12.57
C PHE A 7 -13.39 21.00 -11.72
N GLU A 8 -13.94 19.83 -12.02
CA GLU A 8 -14.96 19.20 -11.20
C GLU A 8 -14.29 18.16 -10.31
N GLU A 9 -14.28 18.42 -8.99
CA GLU A 9 -13.78 17.47 -8.01
C GLU A 9 -14.80 16.33 -7.86
N ARG A 10 -14.31 15.09 -7.91
CA ARG A 10 -15.11 13.91 -7.58
C ARG A 10 -14.57 13.28 -6.31
N VAL A 11 -15.38 13.27 -5.26
CA VAL A 11 -15.10 12.50 -4.05
C VAL A 11 -15.30 11.02 -4.36
N VAL A 12 -14.23 10.22 -4.21
CA VAL A 12 -14.32 8.77 -4.30
C VAL A 12 -14.44 8.21 -2.89
N ARG A 13 -15.54 7.51 -2.62
CA ARG A 13 -15.80 6.86 -1.34
C ARG A 13 -15.51 5.37 -1.46
N VAL A 14 -14.69 4.87 -0.54
CA VAL A 14 -14.41 3.44 -0.38
C VAL A 14 -15.00 3.02 0.96
N GLU A 15 -16.04 2.19 0.92
CA GLU A 15 -16.66 1.69 2.15
C GLU A 15 -15.75 0.68 2.84
N LYS A 16 -15.89 0.57 4.16
CA LYS A 16 -15.27 -0.53 4.90
C LYS A 16 -15.91 -1.86 4.44
N PRO A 17 -15.13 -2.81 3.91
CA PRO A 17 -15.67 -4.11 3.51
C PRO A 17 -16.25 -4.86 4.70
N SER A 18 -17.34 -5.59 4.49
CA SER A 18 -17.91 -6.52 5.48
C SER A 18 -17.05 -7.77 5.65
N ASP A 19 -16.33 -8.14 4.59
CA ASP A 19 -15.61 -9.40 4.48
C ASP A 19 -14.18 -9.16 3.96
N HIS A 20 -13.32 -10.13 4.21
CA HIS A 20 -11.98 -10.20 3.64
C HIS A 20 -11.67 -11.65 3.28
N PHE A 21 -10.69 -11.82 2.41
CA PHE A 21 -10.10 -13.11 2.12
C PHE A 21 -9.06 -13.51 3.16
N THR A 22 -8.59 -14.74 3.05
CA THR A 22 -7.60 -15.36 3.93
C THR A 22 -6.37 -15.74 3.10
N LEU A 23 -5.20 -15.49 3.66
CA LEU A 23 -3.91 -15.96 3.14
C LEU A 23 -3.42 -17.09 4.05
N LEU A 24 -3.21 -18.28 3.48
CA LEU A 24 -2.68 -19.44 4.21
C LEU A 24 -1.17 -19.52 4.03
N ARG A 25 -0.40 -19.50 5.12
CA ARG A 25 1.09 -19.47 5.08
C ARG A 25 1.70 -20.71 5.71
N ASN A 26 2.70 -21.31 5.08
CA ASN A 26 3.48 -22.36 5.73
C ASN A 26 4.51 -21.76 6.73
N GLU A 27 5.29 -22.60 7.39
CA GLU A 27 6.30 -22.18 8.37
C GLU A 27 7.44 -21.34 7.75
N LYS A 28 7.69 -21.49 6.44
CA LYS A 28 8.67 -20.68 5.69
C LYS A 28 8.12 -19.30 5.31
N GLY A 29 6.82 -19.08 5.49
CA GLY A 29 6.14 -17.86 5.09
C GLY A 29 5.66 -17.85 3.63
N ASP A 30 5.77 -18.98 2.91
CA ASP A 30 5.22 -19.14 1.57
C ASP A 30 3.70 -19.31 1.65
N PHE A 31 3.01 -18.83 0.62
CA PHE A 31 1.55 -18.83 0.55
C PHE A 31 1.04 -20.08 -0.16
N LEU A 32 0.17 -20.85 0.50
CA LEU A 32 -0.57 -21.92 -0.15
C LEU A 32 -1.54 -21.36 -1.18
N GLY A 33 -1.58 -21.97 -2.35
CA GLY A 33 -2.46 -21.56 -3.44
C GLY A 33 -2.76 -22.69 -4.41
N VAL A 34 -3.45 -22.35 -5.50
CA VAL A 34 -3.79 -23.28 -6.59
C VAL A 34 -3.25 -22.77 -7.92
N SER A 35 -2.46 -23.58 -8.61
CA SER A 35 -1.98 -23.31 -9.96
C SER A 35 -2.27 -24.51 -10.85
N GLU A 36 -2.81 -24.27 -12.05
CA GLU A 36 -3.11 -25.33 -13.03
C GLU A 36 -3.99 -26.47 -12.47
N GLY A 37 -4.82 -26.17 -11.46
CA GLY A 37 -5.70 -27.15 -10.80
C GLY A 37 -5.06 -27.94 -9.65
N GLU A 38 -3.79 -27.68 -9.35
CA GLU A 38 -3.05 -28.35 -8.27
C GLU A 38 -2.69 -27.37 -7.16
N THR A 39 -2.60 -27.87 -5.93
CA THR A 39 -2.16 -27.09 -4.77
C THR A 39 -0.64 -27.02 -4.72
N ALA A 40 -0.11 -25.85 -4.43
CA ALA A 40 1.33 -25.59 -4.26
C ALA A 40 1.55 -24.36 -3.37
N VAL A 41 2.78 -24.15 -2.91
CA VAL A 41 3.19 -22.94 -2.20
C VAL A 41 3.90 -21.94 -3.10
N PHE A 42 3.75 -20.65 -2.80
CA PHE A 42 4.29 -19.54 -3.59
C PHE A 42 4.93 -18.47 -2.70
N ASP A 43 6.01 -17.85 -3.17
CA ASP A 43 6.70 -16.75 -2.46
C ASP A 43 5.98 -15.38 -2.58
N HIS A 44 4.75 -15.36 -3.10
CA HIS A 44 3.97 -14.14 -3.35
C HIS A 44 2.45 -14.39 -3.24
N ALA A 45 1.72 -13.35 -2.84
CA ALA A 45 0.27 -13.38 -2.64
C ALA A 45 -0.48 -12.80 -3.86
N ALA A 46 -0.41 -13.51 -4.99
CA ALA A 46 -1.27 -13.26 -6.16
C ALA A 46 -2.65 -13.92 -5.99
N ASP A 47 -3.54 -13.76 -6.97
CA ASP A 47 -4.89 -14.35 -6.99
C ASP A 47 -4.93 -15.85 -6.64
N LYS A 48 -3.93 -16.60 -7.12
CA LYS A 48 -3.78 -18.03 -6.84
C LYS A 48 -3.61 -18.39 -5.36
N ALA A 49 -3.28 -17.42 -4.51
CA ALA A 49 -3.07 -17.61 -3.07
C ALA A 49 -4.25 -17.08 -2.23
N ILE A 50 -5.37 -16.73 -2.87
CA ILE A 50 -6.51 -16.10 -2.19
C ILE A 50 -7.56 -17.16 -1.86
N TRP A 51 -7.86 -17.27 -0.58
CA TRP A 51 -8.83 -18.21 -0.03
C TRP A 51 -9.98 -17.47 0.66
N LYS A 52 -11.13 -18.11 0.73
CA LYS A 52 -12.25 -17.69 1.58
C LYS A 52 -12.47 -18.76 2.64
N GLU A 53 -12.38 -18.36 3.91
CA GLU A 53 -12.70 -19.21 5.04
C GLU A 53 -14.21 -19.38 5.16
N GLU A 54 -14.66 -20.63 5.33
CA GLU A 54 -16.07 -21.02 5.41
C GLU A 54 -16.24 -22.13 6.46
N GLY A 55 -16.25 -21.72 7.73
CA GLY A 55 -16.29 -22.67 8.85
C GLY A 55 -15.01 -23.49 8.87
N ASP A 56 -15.14 -24.81 8.80
CA ASP A 56 -14.01 -25.75 8.82
C ASP A 56 -13.39 -26.00 7.44
N THR A 57 -13.61 -25.08 6.49
CA THR A 57 -13.10 -25.20 5.13
C THR A 57 -12.50 -23.91 4.60
N TYR A 58 -11.59 -24.03 3.64
CA TYR A 58 -11.07 -22.91 2.86
C TYR A 58 -11.38 -23.14 1.38
N ARG A 59 -12.17 -22.24 0.78
CA ARG A 59 -12.45 -22.26 -0.66
C ARG A 59 -11.53 -21.31 -1.40
N HIS A 60 -10.75 -21.83 -2.34
CA HIS A 60 -9.93 -21.02 -3.24
C HIS A 60 -10.83 -20.14 -4.11
N VAL A 61 -10.55 -18.84 -4.15
CA VAL A 61 -11.47 -17.87 -4.75
C VAL A 61 -11.56 -18.01 -6.27
N VAL A 62 -10.45 -18.32 -6.94
CA VAL A 62 -10.41 -18.40 -8.41
C VAL A 62 -10.88 -19.75 -8.95
N SER A 63 -10.43 -20.85 -8.36
CA SER A 63 -10.75 -22.21 -8.87
C SER A 63 -11.98 -22.83 -8.23
N GLY A 64 -12.45 -22.31 -7.09
CA GLY A 64 -13.54 -22.90 -6.30
C GLY A 64 -13.15 -24.18 -5.56
N GLN A 65 -11.88 -24.59 -5.62
CA GLN A 65 -11.38 -25.77 -4.92
C GLN A 65 -11.44 -25.57 -3.41
N THR A 66 -11.86 -26.60 -2.68
CA THR A 66 -12.06 -26.53 -1.23
C THR A 66 -11.02 -27.39 -0.51
N LEU A 67 -10.49 -26.87 0.59
CA LEU A 67 -9.66 -27.58 1.55
C LEU A 67 -10.45 -27.77 2.84
N ASP A 68 -10.40 -28.98 3.38
CA ASP A 68 -10.96 -29.31 4.68
C ASP A 68 -9.91 -29.12 5.77
N VAL A 69 -10.31 -28.54 6.92
CA VAL A 69 -9.47 -28.49 8.12
C VAL A 69 -9.48 -29.87 8.77
N SER A 70 -8.36 -30.59 8.67
CA SER A 70 -8.22 -31.94 9.25
C SER A 70 -7.85 -31.89 10.74
N ALA A 71 -7.17 -30.84 11.16
CA ALA A 71 -6.88 -30.52 12.56
C ALA A 71 -6.51 -29.04 12.72
N ALA A 72 -6.79 -28.46 13.89
CA ALA A 72 -6.44 -27.08 14.21
C ALA A 72 -5.95 -26.96 15.66
N ASN A 73 -4.97 -26.10 15.89
CA ASN A 73 -4.48 -25.72 17.21
C ASN A 73 -3.94 -24.27 17.17
N ASP A 74 -3.40 -23.80 18.30
CA ASP A 74 -2.85 -22.44 18.44
C ASP A 74 -1.67 -22.15 17.50
N GLU A 75 -1.02 -23.18 16.96
CA GLU A 75 0.14 -23.06 16.06
C GLU A 75 -0.25 -23.02 14.57
N GLY A 76 -1.50 -23.39 14.23
CA GLY A 76 -2.03 -23.36 12.86
C GLY A 76 -3.04 -24.46 12.57
N VAL A 77 -3.28 -24.66 11.27
CA VAL A 77 -4.21 -25.67 10.74
C VAL A 77 -3.46 -26.68 9.86
N HIS A 78 -3.95 -27.92 9.90
CA HIS A 78 -3.63 -28.97 8.96
C HIS A 78 -4.78 -29.08 7.96
N LEU A 79 -4.43 -29.22 6.68
CA LEU A 79 -5.38 -29.14 5.58
C LEU A 79 -5.42 -30.45 4.80
N ALA A 80 -6.58 -30.79 4.27
CA ALA A 80 -6.77 -31.92 3.37
C ALA A 80 -7.52 -31.48 2.11
N LEU A 81 -7.18 -32.07 0.98
CA LEU A 81 -7.88 -31.93 -0.29
C LEU A 81 -8.48 -33.27 -0.67
N ASN A 82 -9.81 -33.35 -0.79
CA ASN A 82 -10.50 -34.61 -1.11
C ASN A 82 -10.13 -35.77 -0.17
N GLY A 83 -10.02 -35.47 1.14
CA GLY A 83 -9.62 -36.43 2.17
C GLY A 83 -8.12 -36.77 2.21
N LYS A 84 -7.30 -36.18 1.33
CA LYS A 84 -5.86 -36.40 1.28
C LYS A 84 -5.13 -35.24 1.94
N THR A 85 -4.32 -35.55 2.94
CA THR A 85 -3.55 -34.57 3.71
C THR A 85 -2.55 -33.81 2.83
N LEU A 86 -2.47 -32.50 3.02
CA LEU A 86 -1.47 -31.65 2.37
C LEU A 86 -0.19 -31.57 3.20
N GLY A 87 0.97 -31.63 2.53
CA GLY A 87 2.29 -31.37 3.07
C GLY A 87 2.63 -29.88 3.14
N GLU A 88 3.82 -29.57 3.65
CA GLU A 88 4.31 -28.19 3.83
C GLU A 88 4.50 -27.43 2.50
N ASP A 89 4.69 -28.15 1.40
CA ASP A 89 4.81 -27.63 0.03
C ASP A 89 3.45 -27.51 -0.70
N GLY A 90 2.36 -27.87 -0.02
CA GLY A 90 1.02 -27.86 -0.58
C GLY A 90 0.66 -29.10 -1.41
N SER A 91 1.58 -30.06 -1.59
CA SER A 91 1.31 -31.33 -2.29
C SER A 91 0.68 -32.39 -1.37
N GLU A 92 0.14 -33.47 -1.93
CA GLU A 92 -0.35 -34.60 -1.13
C GLU A 92 0.81 -35.27 -0.37
N SER A 93 0.66 -35.46 0.93
CA SER A 93 1.73 -36.00 1.80
C SER A 93 1.17 -36.81 2.96
N SER A 94 1.91 -37.84 3.38
CA SER A 94 1.64 -38.55 4.64
C SER A 94 2.07 -37.76 5.87
N MET A 95 2.93 -36.75 5.70
CA MET A 95 3.34 -35.82 6.76
C MET A 95 2.55 -34.52 6.62
N PRO A 96 1.63 -34.20 7.56
CA PRO A 96 0.80 -33.02 7.46
C PRO A 96 1.65 -31.74 7.55
N GLY A 97 1.51 -30.89 6.54
CA GLY A 97 2.01 -29.52 6.55
C GLY A 97 1.18 -28.67 7.51
N ARG A 98 1.81 -27.67 8.10
CA ARG A 98 1.16 -26.70 8.97
C ARG A 98 1.00 -25.38 8.22
N PHE A 99 -0.22 -24.85 8.24
CA PHE A 99 -0.55 -23.56 7.63
C PHE A 99 -1.13 -22.61 8.66
N GLN A 100 -0.74 -21.34 8.60
CA GLN A 100 -1.27 -20.27 9.44
C GLN A 100 -2.25 -19.44 8.63
N PRO A 101 -3.55 -19.44 8.99
CA PRO A 101 -4.52 -18.51 8.44
C PRO A 101 -4.17 -17.09 8.84
N GLY A 102 -4.07 -16.21 7.85
CA GLY A 102 -3.77 -14.80 8.05
C GLY A 102 -4.75 -13.90 7.30
N HIS A 103 -4.84 -12.65 7.76
CA HIS A 103 -5.66 -11.62 7.14
C HIS A 103 -5.25 -11.37 5.68
N GLY A 104 -6.20 -11.46 4.77
CA GLY A 104 -6.05 -11.19 3.34
C GLY A 104 -6.83 -9.96 2.88
N PRO A 105 -6.80 -9.65 1.58
CA PRO A 105 -7.44 -8.45 1.02
C PRO A 105 -8.97 -8.63 0.91
N ALA A 106 -9.70 -7.52 0.72
CA ALA A 106 -11.13 -7.58 0.40
C ALA A 106 -11.46 -7.94 -1.07
N HIS A 107 -10.50 -7.72 -1.97
CA HIS A 107 -10.63 -7.97 -3.42
C HIS A 107 -9.42 -8.78 -3.93
N LEU A 108 -9.54 -9.35 -5.12
CA LEU A 108 -8.43 -10.06 -5.74
C LEU A 108 -7.26 -9.11 -6.04
N PRO A 109 -6.00 -9.53 -5.81
CA PRO A 109 -4.82 -8.75 -6.17
C PRO A 109 -4.84 -8.22 -7.62
N SER A 110 -5.29 -9.01 -8.59
CA SER A 110 -5.41 -8.59 -10.00
C SER A 110 -6.40 -7.45 -10.23
N GLU A 111 -7.49 -7.38 -9.45
CA GLU A 111 -8.44 -6.27 -9.51
C GLU A 111 -7.78 -4.95 -9.08
N TYR A 112 -6.94 -4.99 -8.05
CA TYR A 112 -6.16 -3.81 -7.65
C TYR A 112 -5.14 -3.42 -8.71
N LEU A 113 -4.47 -4.41 -9.32
CA LEU A 113 -3.51 -4.18 -10.40
C LEU A 113 -4.18 -3.52 -11.60
N GLN A 114 -5.36 -3.99 -11.99
CA GLN A 114 -6.14 -3.38 -13.06
C GLN A 114 -6.46 -1.91 -12.74
N GLN A 115 -6.98 -1.65 -11.53
CA GLN A 115 -7.37 -0.30 -11.11
C GLN A 115 -6.20 0.68 -11.07
N ILE A 116 -5.02 0.27 -10.58
CA ILE A 116 -3.85 1.18 -10.55
C ILE A 116 -3.33 1.47 -11.96
N CYS A 117 -3.40 0.51 -12.88
CA CYS A 117 -3.03 0.74 -14.28
C CYS A 117 -3.98 1.75 -14.96
N GLU A 118 -5.28 1.61 -14.71
CA GLU A 118 -6.31 2.49 -15.29
C GLU A 118 -6.25 3.91 -14.71
N ASN A 119 -6.12 4.04 -13.38
CA ASN A 119 -6.34 5.30 -12.70
C ASN A 119 -5.06 6.00 -12.24
N GLY A 120 -3.93 5.28 -12.17
CA GLY A 120 -2.69 5.76 -11.56
C GLY A 120 -2.68 5.70 -10.03
N TRP A 121 -3.78 5.23 -9.42
CA TRP A 121 -3.95 5.04 -7.99
C TRP A 121 -4.96 3.92 -7.73
N VAL A 122 -4.91 3.32 -6.55
CA VAL A 122 -5.86 2.28 -6.12
C VAL A 122 -5.97 2.30 -4.60
N CYS A 123 -7.16 1.97 -4.07
CA CYS A 123 -7.35 1.71 -2.65
C CYS A 123 -7.39 0.20 -2.41
N LEU A 124 -6.65 -0.28 -1.40
CA LEU A 124 -6.66 -1.68 -0.98
C LEU A 124 -7.39 -1.75 0.38
N PRO A 125 -8.73 -1.84 0.39
CA PRO A 125 -9.47 -1.86 1.64
C PRO A 125 -9.27 -3.19 2.37
N SER A 126 -9.30 -3.14 3.71
CA SER A 126 -9.09 -4.30 4.58
C SER A 126 -7.78 -5.05 4.33
N ILE A 127 -6.71 -4.36 3.91
CA ILE A 127 -5.43 -5.03 3.61
C ILE A 127 -4.63 -5.39 4.86
N LEU A 128 -4.95 -4.77 6.00
CA LEU A 128 -4.34 -5.02 7.30
C LEU A 128 -5.42 -5.50 8.29
N SER A 129 -5.02 -6.38 9.20
CA SER A 129 -5.92 -6.84 10.26
C SER A 129 -6.26 -5.71 11.24
N PRO A 130 -7.40 -5.78 11.95
CA PRO A 130 -7.75 -4.81 13.00
C PRO A 130 -6.64 -4.63 14.05
N HIS A 131 -6.01 -5.72 14.48
CA HIS A 131 -4.86 -5.69 15.38
C HIS A 131 -3.68 -4.91 14.79
N ALA A 132 -3.34 -5.13 13.51
CA ALA A 132 -2.26 -4.39 12.87
C ALA A 132 -2.58 -2.89 12.78
N ILE A 133 -3.83 -2.51 12.48
CA ILE A 133 -4.25 -1.11 12.49
C ILE A 133 -4.10 -0.51 13.89
N GLU A 134 -4.53 -1.23 14.93
CA GLU A 134 -4.42 -0.81 16.32
C GLU A 134 -2.95 -0.56 16.73
N GLU A 135 -2.05 -1.48 16.41
CA GLU A 135 -0.62 -1.31 16.71
C GLU A 135 0.03 -0.19 15.89
N LEU A 136 -0.39 0.05 14.64
CA LEU A 136 0.08 1.18 13.86
C LEU A 136 -0.42 2.53 14.42
N GLN A 137 -1.65 2.59 14.92
CA GLN A 137 -2.18 3.76 15.61
C GLN A 137 -1.37 4.07 16.86
N ARG A 138 -1.06 3.05 17.65
CA ARG A 138 -0.18 3.17 18.83
C ARG A 138 1.21 3.67 18.46
N ALA A 139 1.86 3.01 17.48
CA ALA A 139 3.20 3.36 17.03
C ALA A 139 3.29 4.80 16.46
N SER A 140 2.19 5.31 15.92
CA SER A 140 2.11 6.67 15.36
C SER A 140 1.54 7.72 16.34
N CYS A 141 1.18 7.32 17.57
CA CYS A 141 0.48 8.16 18.55
C CYS A 141 -0.76 8.84 17.94
N THR A 142 -1.65 8.03 17.34
CA THR A 142 -2.91 8.49 16.74
C THR A 142 -4.12 7.75 17.32
N GLY A 143 -5.33 8.23 17.02
CA GLY A 143 -6.55 7.64 17.54
C GLY A 143 -6.61 7.74 19.07
N LYS A 144 -6.74 6.61 19.77
CA LYS A 144 -6.79 6.58 21.24
C LYS A 144 -5.45 6.91 21.92
N TRP A 145 -4.37 7.04 21.17
CA TRP A 145 -3.02 7.36 21.65
C TRP A 145 -2.52 8.74 21.21
N ASP A 146 -3.43 9.63 20.78
CA ASP A 146 -3.09 11.00 20.39
C ASP A 146 -2.49 11.86 21.52
N HIS A 147 -2.64 11.41 22.76
CA HIS A 147 -2.05 12.01 23.96
C HIS A 147 -0.62 11.55 24.25
N GLU A 148 -0.11 10.53 23.54
CA GLU A 148 1.26 10.04 23.70
C GLU A 148 2.25 10.82 22.81
N GLU A 149 3.54 10.76 23.16
CA GLU A 149 4.61 11.32 22.33
C GLU A 149 5.34 10.21 21.56
N LEU A 150 5.54 10.42 20.26
CA LEU A 150 6.32 9.51 19.43
C LEU A 150 7.75 9.39 19.96
N ASP A 151 8.21 8.15 20.20
CA ASP A 151 9.60 7.87 20.56
C ASP A 151 10.51 8.13 19.35
N LYS A 152 11.10 9.33 19.32
CA LYS A 152 12.03 9.76 18.27
C LYS A 152 13.41 9.12 18.35
N SER A 153 13.70 8.35 19.41
CA SER A 153 14.97 7.61 19.52
C SER A 153 15.00 6.37 18.64
N LEU A 154 13.82 5.83 18.30
CA LEU A 154 13.67 4.65 17.44
C LEU A 154 13.42 5.05 15.98
N PRO A 155 14.08 4.37 15.02
CA PRO A 155 13.68 4.44 13.62
C PRO A 155 12.21 4.04 13.43
N THR A 156 11.47 4.68 12.52
CA THR A 156 10.05 4.39 12.27
C THR A 156 9.77 2.91 12.05
N LEU A 157 10.59 2.24 11.25
CA LEU A 157 10.42 0.82 10.90
C LEU A 157 10.46 -0.10 12.12
N THR A 158 11.15 0.32 13.19
CA THR A 158 11.36 -0.46 14.42
C THR A 158 10.48 0.02 15.57
N GLN A 159 9.49 0.89 15.31
CA GLN A 159 8.53 1.32 16.33
C GLN A 159 7.65 0.14 16.81
N SER A 160 7.33 -0.80 15.91
CA SER A 160 6.72 -2.09 16.25
C SER A 160 6.95 -3.13 15.15
N VAL A 161 6.68 -4.41 15.46
CA VAL A 161 6.73 -5.50 14.47
C VAL A 161 5.70 -5.26 13.35
N GLU A 162 4.56 -4.69 13.70
CA GLU A 162 3.43 -4.41 12.81
C GLU A 162 3.78 -3.30 11.83
N VAL A 163 4.58 -2.30 12.21
CA VAL A 163 5.11 -1.31 11.25
C VAL A 163 5.96 -2.00 10.18
N SER A 164 6.84 -2.92 10.58
CA SER A 164 7.66 -3.69 9.63
C SER A 164 6.80 -4.58 8.73
N ARG A 165 5.86 -5.34 9.31
CA ARG A 165 4.93 -6.21 8.55
C ARG A 165 4.07 -5.41 7.58
N ALA A 166 3.58 -4.25 8.00
CA ALA A 166 2.77 -3.37 7.16
C ALA A 166 3.57 -2.78 6.02
N ALA A 167 4.85 -2.45 6.23
CA ALA A 167 5.75 -1.99 5.17
C ALA A 167 6.04 -3.08 4.12
N THR A 168 5.95 -4.36 4.49
CA THR A 168 6.17 -5.51 3.61
C THR A 168 4.90 -6.33 3.37
N GLU A 169 3.74 -5.69 3.36
CA GLU A 169 2.47 -6.39 3.18
C GLU A 169 2.42 -7.07 1.80
N PRO A 170 2.22 -8.41 1.75
CA PRO A 170 2.51 -9.24 0.58
C PRO A 170 1.67 -8.92 -0.66
N VAL A 171 0.38 -8.61 -0.51
CA VAL A 171 -0.49 -8.30 -1.65
C VAL A 171 -0.11 -6.95 -2.25
N SER A 172 0.13 -5.95 -1.40
CA SER A 172 0.59 -4.63 -1.84
C SER A 172 1.93 -4.72 -2.57
N LEU A 173 2.88 -5.51 -2.05
CA LEU A 173 4.17 -5.73 -2.71
C LEU A 173 4.01 -6.44 -4.05
N TRP A 174 3.12 -7.42 -4.17
CA TRP A 174 2.82 -8.07 -5.43
C TRP A 174 2.25 -7.08 -6.45
N VAL A 175 1.22 -6.30 -6.08
CA VAL A 175 0.63 -5.27 -6.96
C VAL A 175 1.68 -4.26 -7.41
N MET A 176 2.55 -3.80 -6.50
CA MET A 176 3.64 -2.87 -6.85
C MET A 176 4.64 -3.48 -7.83
N ARG A 177 5.04 -4.74 -7.64
CA ARG A 177 5.98 -5.44 -8.54
C ARG A 177 5.40 -5.60 -9.94
N GLU A 178 4.14 -6.00 -10.04
CA GLU A 178 3.45 -6.17 -11.32
C GLU A 178 3.26 -4.82 -12.02
N TYR A 179 2.79 -3.79 -11.29
CA TYR A 179 2.61 -2.46 -11.85
C TYR A 179 3.92 -1.82 -12.31
N MET A 180 5.01 -2.02 -11.56
CA MET A 180 6.35 -1.58 -11.93
C MET A 180 7.05 -2.48 -12.95
N GLN A 181 6.45 -3.62 -13.29
CA GLN A 181 7.03 -4.66 -14.14
C GLN A 181 8.44 -5.07 -13.69
N CYS A 182 8.64 -5.12 -12.37
CA CYS A 182 9.93 -5.38 -11.74
C CYS A 182 9.76 -6.22 -10.47
N ARG A 183 10.34 -7.42 -10.46
CA ARG A 183 10.31 -8.30 -9.28
C ARG A 183 11.13 -7.73 -8.12
N GLU A 184 12.24 -7.07 -8.42
CA GLU A 184 13.15 -6.48 -7.45
C GLU A 184 12.84 -5.02 -7.16
N ILE A 185 11.90 -4.77 -6.26
CA ILE A 185 11.62 -3.43 -5.72
C ILE A 185 12.39 -3.18 -4.43
N ARG A 186 12.75 -1.92 -4.18
CA ARG A 186 13.48 -1.48 -2.99
C ARG A 186 12.76 -0.33 -2.31
N LEU A 187 12.84 -0.27 -0.98
CA LEU A 187 12.41 0.90 -0.22
C LEU A 187 13.30 2.10 -0.58
N ALA A 188 12.74 3.05 -1.33
CA ALA A 188 13.44 4.27 -1.70
C ALA A 188 13.56 5.25 -0.51
N HIS A 189 12.59 5.22 0.40
CA HIS A 189 12.54 6.03 1.60
C HIS A 189 12.15 5.17 2.80
N ARG A 190 12.61 5.58 4.00
CA ARG A 190 12.16 4.98 5.25
C ARG A 190 10.67 5.32 5.41
N PRO A 191 9.83 4.38 5.89
CA PRO A 191 8.45 4.70 6.26
C PRO A 191 8.42 5.87 7.24
N GLY A 192 7.40 6.72 7.10
CA GLY A 192 7.16 7.85 7.97
C GLY A 192 5.71 7.88 8.42
N PHE A 193 5.45 8.50 9.56
CA PHE A 193 4.10 8.82 10.00
C PHE A 193 3.75 10.24 9.59
N ALA A 194 2.70 10.39 8.77
CA ALA A 194 2.07 11.68 8.53
C ALA A 194 0.83 11.80 9.40
N VAL A 195 0.98 12.48 10.52
CA VAL A 195 -0.14 12.83 11.40
C VAL A 195 -0.57 14.24 11.03
N VAL A 196 -1.80 14.36 10.52
CA VAL A 196 -2.35 15.63 10.04
C VAL A 196 -3.48 16.04 10.99
N ALA A 197 -3.34 17.21 11.61
CA ALA A 197 -4.44 17.82 12.36
C ALA A 197 -5.50 18.36 11.38
N PRO A 198 -6.79 18.40 11.76
CA PRO A 198 -7.87 18.96 10.94
C PRO A 198 -7.49 20.33 10.37
N ASP A 199 -7.95 20.65 9.15
CA ASP A 199 -7.66 21.95 8.54
C ASP A 199 -8.23 23.09 9.41
N ASP A 200 -7.36 24.00 9.84
CA ASP A 200 -7.71 25.21 10.60
C ASP A 200 -7.90 26.43 9.69
N GLY A 201 -7.67 26.27 8.38
CA GLY A 201 -7.74 27.35 7.40
C GLY A 201 -6.52 28.27 7.39
N GLU A 202 -5.59 28.11 8.34
CA GLU A 202 -4.39 28.95 8.47
C GLU A 202 -3.16 28.32 7.81
N ARG A 203 -3.11 26.99 7.75
CA ARG A 203 -1.97 26.26 7.18
C ARG A 203 -1.94 26.32 5.65
N GLN A 204 -0.75 26.56 5.10
CA GLN A 204 -0.51 26.33 3.68
C GLN A 204 -0.56 24.83 3.41
N VAL A 205 -1.52 24.42 2.59
CA VAL A 205 -1.57 23.06 2.05
C VAL A 205 -0.66 22.94 0.83
N GLY A 206 -0.24 21.71 0.53
CA GLY A 206 0.63 21.43 -0.60
C GLY A 206 -0.04 21.75 -1.92
N GLY A 207 0.71 22.33 -2.85
CA GLY A 207 0.26 22.46 -4.23
C GLY A 207 0.30 21.12 -4.99
N TRP A 208 -0.28 21.11 -6.18
CA TRP A 208 -0.17 19.97 -7.11
C TRP A 208 1.31 19.63 -7.35
N HIS A 209 1.65 18.36 -7.13
CA HIS A 209 2.98 17.83 -7.39
C HIS A 209 2.89 16.38 -7.88
N SER A 210 3.99 15.91 -8.46
CA SER A 210 4.26 14.49 -8.67
C SER A 210 5.45 14.13 -7.82
N ASP A 211 5.35 13.05 -7.06
CA ASP A 211 6.52 12.50 -6.40
C ASP A 211 7.46 11.92 -7.45
N TYR A 212 8.74 12.31 -7.36
CA TYR A 212 9.79 11.79 -8.22
C TYR A 212 10.72 10.93 -7.38
N PRO A 213 11.19 9.77 -7.87
CA PRO A 213 12.20 9.00 -7.16
C PRO A 213 13.47 9.84 -7.06
N TYR A 214 13.73 10.36 -5.85
CA TYR A 214 14.77 11.35 -5.55
C TYR A 214 16.21 10.84 -5.77
N LEU A 215 16.41 9.62 -6.26
CA LEU A 215 17.68 8.89 -6.18
C LEU A 215 18.16 8.29 -7.51
N TRP A 216 17.46 8.49 -8.63
CA TRP A 216 17.92 7.95 -9.90
C TRP A 216 18.93 8.87 -10.57
N GLY A 217 20.22 8.65 -10.34
CA GLY A 217 21.30 9.30 -11.08
C GLY A 217 21.35 10.82 -10.98
N ILE A 218 20.59 11.42 -10.05
CA ILE A 218 20.65 12.84 -9.74
C ILE A 218 21.98 13.09 -9.03
N ALA A 219 23.03 13.27 -9.83
CA ALA A 219 24.26 13.83 -9.37
C ALA A 219 23.89 15.14 -8.66
N ARG A 220 24.18 15.22 -7.35
CA ARG A 220 24.03 16.45 -6.56
C ARG A 220 24.75 17.68 -7.15
N ASN A 221 25.51 17.49 -8.24
CA ASN A 221 26.40 18.45 -8.87
C ASN A 221 26.21 18.60 -10.40
N SER A 222 25.18 18.05 -11.05
CA SER A 222 24.98 18.36 -12.48
C SER A 222 24.28 19.70 -12.64
N SER A 223 24.92 20.61 -13.38
CA SER A 223 24.38 21.89 -13.85
C SER A 223 23.08 21.75 -14.68
N ASP A 224 22.70 20.52 -15.03
CA ASP A 224 21.53 20.18 -15.86
C ASP A 224 20.25 19.89 -15.05
N GLY A 225 20.34 19.93 -13.72
CA GLY A 225 19.21 19.71 -12.81
C GLY A 225 18.80 18.24 -12.66
N ASN A 226 17.93 17.98 -11.69
CA ASN A 226 17.35 16.66 -11.43
C ASN A 226 16.48 16.22 -12.62
N ARG A 227 17.05 15.54 -13.61
CA ARG A 227 16.33 15.05 -14.78
C ARG A 227 16.30 13.52 -14.78
N ILE A 228 15.13 12.96 -15.05
CA ILE A 228 15.00 11.56 -15.45
C ILE A 228 15.80 11.40 -16.75
N VAL A 229 16.70 10.41 -16.80
CA VAL A 229 17.46 10.12 -18.01
C VAL A 229 16.46 9.77 -19.12
N PRO A 230 16.56 10.37 -20.32
CA PRO A 230 15.70 9.99 -21.43
C PRO A 230 15.72 8.46 -21.63
N HIS A 231 14.54 7.84 -21.62
CA HIS A 231 14.37 6.41 -21.84
C HIS A 231 13.30 6.17 -22.89
N ASN A 232 13.44 5.06 -23.62
CA ASN A 232 12.45 4.61 -24.60
C ASN A 232 11.49 3.54 -24.04
N ALA A 233 11.57 3.26 -22.74
CA ALA A 233 10.66 2.33 -22.08
C ALA A 233 9.24 2.91 -22.07
N LEU A 234 8.34 2.25 -22.79
CA LEU A 234 6.91 2.51 -22.74
C LEU A 234 6.39 2.13 -21.34
N ASN A 235 5.49 2.94 -20.79
CA ASN A 235 4.84 2.70 -19.49
C ASN A 235 5.81 2.50 -18.32
N LEU A 236 6.98 3.14 -18.35
CA LEU A 236 7.95 3.02 -17.27
C LEU A 236 7.42 3.65 -15.97
N VAL A 237 7.22 2.82 -14.94
CA VAL A 237 6.90 3.25 -13.58
C VAL A 237 8.17 3.24 -12.74
N LEU A 238 8.57 4.42 -12.26
CA LEU A 238 9.84 4.59 -11.52
C LEU A 238 9.74 4.30 -10.03
N GLY A 239 8.54 4.34 -9.49
CA GLY A 239 8.28 4.13 -8.08
C GLY A 239 6.79 4.20 -7.80
N VAL A 240 6.40 3.58 -6.70
CA VAL A 240 5.03 3.62 -6.17
C VAL A 240 5.11 4.05 -4.72
N GLN A 241 4.25 5.00 -4.35
CA GLN A 241 4.04 5.35 -2.96
C GLN A 241 2.84 4.61 -2.42
N ARG A 242 3.02 3.96 -1.27
CA ARG A 242 1.95 3.31 -0.53
C ARG A 242 1.68 4.09 0.75
N ASN A 243 0.48 4.66 0.84
CA ASN A 243 -0.01 5.32 2.04
C ASN A 243 -0.96 4.39 2.79
N LEU A 244 -0.73 4.23 4.09
CA LEU A 244 -1.58 3.46 4.98
C LEU A 244 -2.41 4.41 5.84
N CYS A 245 -3.73 4.33 5.69
CA CYS A 245 -4.64 5.09 6.53
C CYS A 245 -4.94 4.26 7.79
N VAL A 246 -4.47 4.72 8.94
CA VAL A 246 -4.70 4.08 10.25
C VAL A 246 -5.85 4.73 11.01
N THR A 247 -6.38 5.84 10.49
CA THR A 247 -7.61 6.52 10.89
C THR A 247 -8.45 6.81 9.65
N GLU A 248 -9.72 7.20 9.81
CA GLU A 248 -10.58 7.53 8.67
C GLU A 248 -9.94 8.65 7.82
N PHE A 249 -9.90 8.46 6.49
CA PHE A 249 -9.30 9.40 5.54
C PHE A 249 -10.41 10.11 4.75
N LYS A 250 -10.67 11.37 5.09
CA LYS A 250 -11.77 12.22 4.62
C LYS A 250 -11.21 13.50 3.99
N SER A 251 -12.00 14.12 3.11
CA SER A 251 -11.64 15.41 2.50
C SER A 251 -11.29 16.48 3.55
N GLU A 252 -12.05 16.53 4.65
CA GLU A 252 -11.87 17.48 5.76
C GLU A 252 -10.65 17.22 6.67
N ASN A 253 -10.06 16.03 6.62
CA ASN A 253 -8.88 15.68 7.44
C ASN A 253 -7.65 15.34 6.59
N GLY A 254 -7.65 15.84 5.36
CA GLY A 254 -6.48 15.81 4.50
C GLY A 254 -6.40 14.59 3.58
N ALA A 255 -7.53 14.17 3.02
CA ALA A 255 -7.52 13.20 1.93
C ALA A 255 -6.65 13.68 0.75
N THR A 256 -5.92 12.75 0.14
CA THR A 256 -5.12 13.01 -1.05
C THR A 256 -6.02 13.21 -2.27
N CYS A 257 -5.75 14.27 -3.03
CA CYS A 257 -6.40 14.52 -4.31
C CYS A 257 -5.50 14.05 -5.45
N PHE A 258 -6.05 13.30 -6.40
CA PHE A 258 -5.35 12.85 -7.60
C PHE A 258 -5.88 13.54 -8.85
N LYS A 259 -4.98 13.82 -9.78
CA LYS A 259 -5.36 14.27 -11.12
C LYS A 259 -5.48 13.06 -12.05
N LEU A 260 -6.69 12.79 -12.54
CA LEU A 260 -6.93 11.62 -13.38
C LEU A 260 -6.10 11.69 -14.67
N GLY A 261 -5.45 10.57 -15.02
CA GLY A 261 -4.63 10.44 -16.22
C GLY A 261 -3.26 11.13 -16.15
N SER A 262 -2.90 11.79 -15.03
CA SER A 262 -1.58 12.42 -14.94
C SER A 262 -0.43 11.43 -14.79
N HIS A 263 -0.71 10.16 -14.47
CA HIS A 263 0.30 9.11 -14.34
C HIS A 263 0.87 8.63 -15.68
N THR A 264 0.16 8.86 -16.80
CA THR A 264 0.60 8.45 -18.14
C THR A 264 1.35 9.56 -18.90
N THR A 265 1.45 10.77 -18.32
CA THR A 265 2.10 11.90 -18.99
C THR A 265 3.59 11.95 -18.67
N SER A 266 4.44 12.02 -19.70
CA SER A 266 5.89 12.19 -19.57
C SER A 266 6.33 13.65 -19.38
N SER A 267 5.38 14.60 -19.38
CA SER A 267 5.66 16.04 -19.28
C SER A 267 5.73 16.53 -17.83
N ARG A 268 6.61 17.51 -17.60
CA ARG A 268 6.75 18.19 -16.31
C ARG A 268 5.45 18.96 -16.02
N MET A 269 5.03 19.01 -14.75
CA MET A 269 3.77 19.65 -14.35
C MET A 269 3.65 21.18 -14.63
N GLY A 270 4.64 21.82 -15.26
CA GLY A 270 4.69 23.26 -15.50
C GLY A 270 3.61 23.83 -16.41
N GLU A 271 2.80 22.98 -17.06
CA GLU A 271 1.63 23.40 -17.85
C GLU A 271 0.30 23.32 -17.07
N TRP A 272 0.33 22.94 -15.78
CA TRP A 272 -0.86 22.74 -14.96
C TRP A 272 -1.04 23.80 -13.87
N GLU A 273 -0.31 24.91 -13.93
CA GLU A 273 -0.58 26.06 -13.07
C GLU A 273 -2.02 26.53 -13.32
N CYS A 274 -2.86 26.30 -12.31
CA CYS A 274 -4.13 26.96 -12.21
C CYS A 274 -3.84 28.47 -12.27
N VAL A 275 -4.32 29.13 -13.33
CA VAL A 275 -4.40 30.59 -13.35
C VAL A 275 -5.42 30.96 -12.27
N GLN A 276 -4.95 31.05 -11.03
CA GLN A 276 -5.75 31.53 -9.89
C GLN A 276 -5.89 33.04 -10.02
N GLY A 277 -6.96 33.45 -10.70
CA GLY A 277 -7.58 34.75 -10.49
C GLY A 277 -9.00 34.53 -9.99
N GLY A 278 -9.24 34.72 -8.71
CA GLY A 278 -10.58 34.77 -8.12
C GLY A 278 -10.85 33.70 -7.06
N GLU A 279 -11.41 34.16 -5.95
CA GLU A 279 -11.63 33.47 -4.68
C GLU A 279 -12.33 32.10 -4.78
N SER A 280 -12.05 31.25 -3.77
CA SER A 280 -12.55 29.89 -3.51
C SER A 280 -11.91 28.74 -4.31
N SER A 281 -10.86 28.13 -3.74
CA SER A 281 -10.28 26.87 -4.21
C SER A 281 -10.85 25.67 -3.44
N PRO A 282 -11.46 24.68 -4.11
CA PRO A 282 -11.81 23.39 -3.50
C PRO A 282 -10.61 22.44 -3.55
N GLY A 283 -10.44 21.61 -2.52
CA GLY A 283 -9.43 20.54 -2.48
C GLY A 283 -8.05 20.94 -1.95
N LYS A 284 -7.97 21.23 -0.65
CA LYS A 284 -6.73 21.50 0.07
C LYS A 284 -6.25 20.23 0.82
N GLY A 285 -5.50 19.36 0.16
CA GLY A 285 -4.90 18.14 0.77
C GLY A 285 -3.46 18.36 1.30
N PRO A 286 -3.02 17.65 2.35
CA PRO A 286 -1.72 17.83 3.00
C PRO A 286 -0.57 17.25 2.15
N PRO A 287 0.60 17.89 2.15
CA PRO A 287 1.82 17.31 1.61
C PRO A 287 2.51 16.42 2.65
N LEU A 288 2.99 15.25 2.21
CA LEU A 288 3.92 14.41 2.95
C LEU A 288 5.34 14.97 2.76
N TYR A 289 5.80 15.83 3.69
CA TYR A 289 7.22 16.18 3.78
C TYR A 289 7.84 15.65 5.08
N GLY A 290 8.85 14.79 4.92
CA GLY A 290 9.77 14.41 5.98
C GLY A 290 10.61 15.61 6.44
N PHE A 291 10.60 15.86 7.74
CA PHE A 291 11.41 16.90 8.38
C PHE A 291 12.91 16.74 8.06
N ARG A 292 13.52 17.73 7.39
CA ARG A 292 14.96 18.00 7.48
C ARG A 292 15.19 19.23 8.35
N GLY A 293 15.52 19.00 9.61
CA GLY A 293 16.07 20.03 10.47
C GLY A 293 17.43 20.50 9.96
N ARG A 294 17.48 21.62 9.24
CA ARG A 294 18.68 22.46 9.12
C ARG A 294 18.49 23.68 10.02
N ARG A 295 19.04 23.66 11.23
CA ARG A 295 19.37 24.91 11.92
C ARG A 295 20.62 25.49 11.27
N ARG A 296 20.43 26.50 10.41
CA ARG A 296 21.42 27.58 10.29
C ARG A 296 21.16 28.53 11.46
N ARG A 297 22.15 28.72 12.32
CA ARG A 297 22.42 30.02 12.94
C ARG A 297 23.90 30.28 12.77
N GLY A 298 24.21 31.25 11.91
CA GLY A 298 25.46 31.99 11.97
C GLY A 298 25.24 33.23 12.84
N ALA A 299 26.23 33.48 13.70
CA ALA A 299 26.81 34.74 14.18
C ALA A 299 25.91 35.93 14.60
N GLY A 300 26.26 36.51 15.76
CA GLY A 300 26.08 37.94 16.04
C GLY A 300 25.72 38.24 17.49
N GLY A 301 26.74 38.55 18.31
CA GLY A 301 26.65 38.92 19.72
C GLY A 301 27.91 38.54 20.46
#